data_AF-A0A4V1SQG5-F1
#
_entry.id   AF-A0A4V1SQG5-F1
#
_cell.length_a   1.000
_cell.length_b   1.000
_cell.length_c   1.000
_cell.angle_alpha   90.00
_cell.angle_beta   90.00
_cell.angle_gamma   90.00
#
_symmetry.space_group_name_H-M   'P 1'
#
loop_
_entity.id
_entity.type
_entity.pdbx_description
1 polymer ?
#
loop_
_entity_poly.entity_id
_entity_poly.type
_entity_poly.pdbx_seq_one_letter_code
_entity_poly.pdbx_strand_id
1 'polypeptide(L)'
;IRTDRLSLDELFDEDMLGDDLESWLDESALMKRTFRNCAIISGLIERRHPGKEKSGRQITMSSDIIYDVLYQHEPDHILIEATRRDAARGLLDIERLGNMLARIKSHIVHKPLTQISPLAVPIMLDIGKEPIFGEARESAMADAADELLREAIGEL
;
A
#
# COMPACT_ATOMS: atom_id res chain seq x y z
N ILE A 1 -26.31 -6.26 1.08
CA ILE A 1 -26.19 -7.64 1.61
C ILE A 1 -27.22 -7.95 2.69
N ARG A 2 -27.11 -7.50 3.96
CA ARG A 2 -28.20 -7.74 4.97
C ARG A 2 -29.41 -6.81 4.84
N THR A 3 -29.21 -5.63 4.27
CA THR A 3 -30.23 -4.60 4.04
C THR A 3 -30.67 -4.51 2.58
N ASP A 4 -30.25 -5.45 1.73
CA ASP A 4 -30.42 -5.44 0.25
C ASP A 4 -29.91 -4.19 -0.51
N ARG A 5 -29.28 -3.24 0.18
CA ARG A 5 -28.71 -2.04 -0.44
C ARG A 5 -27.42 -2.26 -1.25
N LEU A 6 -26.93 -3.50 -1.33
CA LEU A 6 -25.62 -3.79 -1.91
C LEU A 6 -25.59 -5.23 -2.44
N SER A 7 -25.38 -5.39 -3.74
CA SER A 7 -25.09 -6.67 -4.38
C SER A 7 -23.58 -6.93 -4.35
N LEU A 8 -23.18 -8.16 -3.99
CA LEU A 8 -21.77 -8.54 -4.04
C LEU A 8 -21.28 -8.76 -5.46
N ASP A 9 -22.17 -9.23 -6.34
CA ASP A 9 -21.84 -9.44 -7.74
C ASP A 9 -21.63 -8.10 -8.45
N GLU A 10 -22.41 -7.07 -8.11
CA GLU A 10 -22.19 -5.71 -8.64
C GLU A 10 -20.93 -5.07 -8.03
N LEU A 11 -20.65 -5.30 -6.74
CA LEU A 11 -19.49 -4.70 -6.06
C LEU A 11 -18.15 -5.21 -6.61
N PHE A 12 -18.12 -6.48 -7.01
CA PHE A 12 -16.91 -7.17 -7.50
C PHE A 12 -17.03 -7.52 -8.99
N ASP A 13 -17.88 -6.82 -9.74
CA ASP A 13 -17.96 -7.01 -11.18
C ASP A 13 -16.62 -6.61 -11.84
N GLU A 14 -16.21 -7.37 -12.85
CA GLU A 14 -14.94 -7.14 -13.54
C GLU A 14 -14.87 -5.79 -14.26
N ASP A 15 -16.02 -5.21 -14.62
CA ASP A 15 -16.12 -3.87 -15.22
C ASP A 15 -15.52 -2.78 -14.30
N MET A 16 -15.46 -3.02 -12.98
CA MET A 16 -14.81 -2.10 -12.04
C MET A 16 -13.30 -1.93 -12.30
N LEU A 17 -12.68 -2.86 -13.05
CA LEU A 17 -11.25 -2.80 -13.42
C LEU A 17 -10.97 -1.93 -14.64
N GLY A 18 -12.00 -1.32 -15.25
CA GLY A 18 -11.85 -0.36 -16.33
C GLY A 18 -11.28 0.98 -15.85
N ASP A 19 -11.76 2.06 -16.45
CA ASP A 19 -11.23 3.42 -16.24
C ASP A 19 -11.27 3.88 -14.77
N ASP A 20 -12.23 3.37 -13.98
CA ASP A 20 -12.37 3.70 -12.56
C ASP A 20 -11.20 3.20 -11.71
N LEU A 21 -10.71 1.98 -11.97
CA LEU A 21 -9.53 1.46 -11.29
C LEU A 21 -8.29 2.27 -11.68
N GLU A 22 -8.16 2.57 -12.97
CA GLU A 22 -7.02 3.33 -13.47
C GLU A 22 -6.99 4.74 -12.86
N SER A 23 -8.12 5.43 -12.82
CA SER A 23 -8.25 6.74 -12.17
C SER A 23 -7.97 6.68 -10.67
N TRP A 24 -8.44 5.64 -9.97
CA TRP A 24 -8.12 5.45 -8.55
C TRP A 24 -6.63 5.17 -8.32
N LEU A 25 -6.01 4.38 -9.21
CA LEU A 25 -4.60 4.07 -9.14
C LEU A 25 -3.74 5.31 -9.31
N ASP A 26 -4.14 6.24 -10.16
CA ASP A 26 -3.38 7.47 -10.38
C ASP A 26 -3.29 8.36 -9.13
N GLU A 27 -4.28 8.31 -8.24
CA GLU A 27 -4.24 9.04 -6.97
C GLU A 27 -3.57 8.25 -5.84
N SER A 28 -3.20 7.00 -6.10
CA SER A 28 -2.69 6.10 -5.07
C SER A 28 -1.25 6.42 -4.64
N ALA A 29 -0.95 6.15 -3.37
CA ALA A 29 0.43 6.19 -2.86
C ALA A 29 1.35 5.20 -3.60
N LEU A 30 0.78 4.14 -4.18
CA LEU A 30 1.51 3.20 -5.03
C LEU A 30 2.07 3.90 -6.26
N MET A 31 1.25 4.70 -6.96
CA MET A 31 1.68 5.37 -8.18
C MET A 31 2.76 6.40 -7.92
N LYS A 32 2.61 7.22 -6.87
CA LYS A 32 3.66 8.15 -6.41
C LYS A 32 4.97 7.43 -6.06
N ARG A 33 4.89 6.28 -5.40
CA ARG A 33 6.06 5.45 -5.07
C ARG A 33 6.73 4.89 -6.32
N THR A 34 5.96 4.44 -7.30
CA THR A 34 6.49 3.94 -8.58
C THR A 34 7.11 5.08 -9.37
N PHE A 35 6.46 6.25 -9.45
CA PHE A 35 6.95 7.43 -10.14
C PHE A 35 8.29 7.89 -9.58
N ARG A 36 8.44 7.90 -8.26
CA ARG A 36 9.73 8.23 -7.62
C ARG A 36 10.87 7.38 -8.18
N ASN A 37 10.65 6.10 -8.45
CA ASN A 37 11.67 5.24 -9.05
C ASN A 37 11.95 5.64 -10.51
N CYS A 38 10.91 5.88 -11.32
CA CYS A 38 11.06 6.35 -12.69
C CYS A 38 11.79 7.70 -12.77
N ALA A 39 11.47 8.64 -11.88
CA ALA A 39 12.09 9.97 -11.79
C ALA A 39 13.58 9.88 -11.42
N ILE A 40 13.98 8.90 -10.60
CA ILE A 40 15.39 8.68 -10.28
C ILE A 40 16.13 8.03 -11.46
N ILE A 41 15.53 7.00 -12.07
CA ILE A 41 16.17 6.26 -13.17
C ILE A 41 16.36 7.16 -14.40
N SER A 42 15.37 8.00 -14.70
CA SER A 42 15.43 8.99 -15.78
C SER A 42 16.37 10.17 -15.50
N GLY A 43 16.89 10.28 -14.27
CA GLY A 43 17.76 11.39 -13.86
C GLY A 43 17.01 12.68 -13.52
N LEU A 44 15.68 12.71 -13.58
CA LEU A 44 14.87 13.87 -13.18
C LEU A 44 15.11 14.25 -11.70
N ILE A 45 15.31 13.24 -10.85
CA ILE A 45 15.70 13.43 -9.45
C ILE A 45 17.05 12.79 -9.21
N GLU A 46 18.08 13.63 -9.15
CA GLU A 46 19.41 13.20 -8.73
C GLU A 46 19.45 12.95 -7.22
N ARG A 47 19.88 11.73 -6.84
CA ARG A 47 20.05 11.32 -5.44
C ARG A 47 21.33 11.87 -4.81
N ARG A 48 22.41 11.92 -5.61
CA ARG A 48 23.76 12.28 -5.18
C ARG A 48 24.31 13.35 -6.10
N HIS A 49 24.70 14.48 -5.51
CA HIS A 49 25.54 15.48 -6.16
C HIS A 49 26.88 15.57 -5.41
N PRO A 50 27.97 15.99 -6.08
CA PRO A 50 29.25 16.20 -5.41
C PRO A 50 29.09 17.09 -4.17
N GLY A 51 29.38 16.52 -2.99
CA GLY A 51 29.28 17.20 -1.70
C GLY A 51 27.87 17.37 -1.11
N LYS A 52 26.80 16.89 -1.77
CA LYS A 52 25.42 16.97 -1.27
C LYS A 52 24.60 15.73 -1.62
N GLU A 53 24.06 15.04 -0.62
CA GLU A 53 23.09 13.95 -0.82
C GLU A 53 21.69 14.41 -0.41
N LYS A 54 20.68 14.11 -1.24
CA LYS A 54 19.29 14.35 -0.86
C LYS A 54 18.85 13.25 0.11
N SER A 55 18.24 13.64 1.22
CA SER A 55 17.62 12.67 2.15
C SER A 55 16.45 11.95 1.48
N GLY A 56 16.14 10.74 1.93
CA GLY A 56 14.97 9.99 1.45
C GLY A 56 13.68 10.80 1.52
N ARG A 57 13.50 11.58 2.59
CA ARG A 57 12.35 12.49 2.75
C ARG A 57 12.31 13.58 1.67
N GLN A 58 13.43 14.21 1.36
CA GLN A 58 13.51 15.24 0.30
C GLN A 58 13.23 14.64 -1.07
N ILE A 59 13.71 13.43 -1.34
CA ILE A 59 13.46 12.71 -2.60
C ILE A 59 11.96 12.46 -2.75
N THR A 60 11.31 11.88 -1.72
CA THR A 60 9.86 11.60 -1.76
C THR A 60 9.04 12.87 -1.96
N MET A 61 9.30 13.92 -1.17
CA MET A 61 8.58 15.18 -1.32
C MET A 61 8.73 15.77 -2.73
N SER A 62 9.94 15.71 -3.29
CA SER A 62 10.20 16.23 -4.64
C SER A 62 9.49 15.39 -5.71
N SER A 63 9.52 14.07 -5.59
CA SER A 63 8.86 13.18 -6.55
C SER A 63 7.35 13.35 -6.54
N ASP A 64 6.74 13.51 -5.36
CA ASP A 64 5.30 13.61 -5.21
C ASP A 64 4.76 14.89 -5.86
N ILE A 65 5.45 16.03 -5.65
CA ILE A 65 5.09 17.31 -6.27
C ILE A 65 5.18 17.22 -7.80
N ILE A 66 6.28 16.65 -8.31
CA ILE A 66 6.48 16.51 -9.76
C ILE A 66 5.42 15.59 -10.36
N TYR A 67 5.11 14.47 -9.69
CA TYR A 67 4.05 13.56 -10.12
C TYR A 67 2.71 14.28 -10.21
N ASP A 68 2.31 14.99 -9.15
CA ASP A 68 1.02 15.68 -9.09
C ASP A 68 0.89 16.74 -10.20
N VAL A 69 1.96 17.48 -10.48
CA VAL A 69 1.99 18.48 -11.56
C VAL A 69 1.87 17.81 -12.95
N LEU A 70 2.67 16.78 -13.22
CA LEU A 70 2.63 16.09 -14.50
C LEU A 70 1.28 15.41 -14.72
N TYR A 71 0.73 14.77 -13.69
CA TYR A 71 -0.59 14.14 -13.78
C TYR A 71 -1.69 15.15 -14.09
N GLN A 72 -1.67 16.33 -13.45
CA GLN A 72 -2.69 17.37 -13.64
C GLN A 72 -2.58 18.12 -14.97
N HIS A 73 -1.36 18.31 -15.49
CA HIS A 73 -1.12 19.21 -16.62
C HIS A 73 -0.62 18.51 -17.89
N GLU A 74 0.05 17.37 -17.76
CA GLU A 74 0.63 16.60 -18.86
C GLU A 74 0.42 15.09 -18.63
N PRO A 75 -0.83 14.60 -18.59
CA PRO A 75 -1.12 13.19 -18.27
C PRO A 75 -0.50 12.20 -19.28
N ASP A 76 -0.28 12.64 -20.52
CA ASP A 76 0.39 11.87 -21.57
C ASP A 76 1.93 11.94 -21.51
N HIS A 77 2.49 12.54 -20.46
CA HIS A 77 3.94 12.67 -20.30
C HIS A 77 4.60 11.28 -20.19
N ILE A 78 5.73 11.09 -20.88
CA ILE A 78 6.41 9.78 -20.99
C ILE A 78 6.75 9.14 -19.62
N LEU A 79 7.04 9.95 -18.60
CA LEU A 79 7.29 9.45 -17.25
C LEU A 79 6.03 8.96 -16.54
N ILE A 80 4.86 9.56 -16.82
CA ILE A 80 3.57 9.07 -16.32
C ILE A 80 3.26 7.74 -17.00
N GLU A 81 3.41 7.67 -18.32
CA GLU A 81 3.19 6.43 -19.07
C GLU A 81 4.12 5.29 -18.62
N ALA A 82 5.41 5.59 -18.41
CA ALA A 82 6.36 4.62 -17.86
C ALA A 82 5.96 4.16 -16.44
N THR A 83 5.49 5.09 -15.60
CA THR A 83 5.04 4.77 -14.24
C THR A 83 3.83 3.83 -14.25
N ARG A 84 2.83 4.07 -15.11
CA ARG A 84 1.66 3.18 -15.28
C ARG A 84 2.09 1.77 -15.67
N ARG A 85 2.98 1.65 -16.66
CA ARG A 85 3.50 0.35 -17.13
C ARG A 85 4.25 -0.39 -16.02
N ASP A 86 5.07 0.31 -15.24
CA ASP A 86 5.85 -0.29 -14.15
C ASP A 86 4.93 -0.74 -13.00
N ALA A 87 3.90 0.05 -12.66
CA ALA A 87 2.92 -0.31 -11.64
C ALA A 87 2.12 -1.56 -12.03
N ALA A 88 1.64 -1.61 -13.27
CA ALA A 88 0.84 -2.71 -13.82
C ALA A 88 1.63 -4.02 -14.03
N ARG A 89 2.97 -3.98 -14.12
CA ARG A 89 3.79 -5.20 -14.27
C ARG A 89 4.42 -5.66 -12.96
N GLY A 90 4.80 -4.72 -12.10
CA GLY A 90 5.63 -5.02 -10.94
C GLY A 90 4.85 -5.21 -9.64
N LEU A 91 3.78 -4.43 -9.43
CA LEU A 91 3.14 -4.31 -8.12
C LEU A 91 1.65 -4.67 -8.15
N LEU A 92 1.00 -4.53 -9.30
CA LEU A 92 -0.40 -4.88 -9.50
C LEU A 92 -0.52 -5.82 -10.68
N ASP A 93 -0.82 -7.09 -10.42
CA ASP A 93 -1.12 -8.04 -11.48
C ASP A 93 -2.60 -7.89 -11.88
N ILE A 94 -2.89 -6.84 -12.65
CA ILE A 94 -4.27 -6.48 -13.07
C ILE A 94 -4.87 -7.59 -13.94
N GLU A 95 -4.08 -8.19 -14.82
CA GLU A 95 -4.52 -9.31 -15.65
C GLU A 95 -4.94 -10.51 -14.77
N ARG A 96 -4.12 -10.88 -13.79
CA ARG A 96 -4.46 -11.96 -12.86
C ARG A 96 -5.65 -11.61 -11.97
N LEU A 97 -5.81 -10.34 -11.59
CA LEU A 97 -6.98 -9.88 -10.84
C LEU A 97 -8.26 -10.02 -11.67
N GLY A 98 -8.26 -9.56 -12.93
CA GLY A 98 -9.40 -9.72 -13.84
C GLY A 98 -9.77 -11.19 -14.02
N ASN A 99 -8.78 -12.05 -14.30
CA ASN A 99 -8.99 -13.49 -14.41
C ASN A 99 -9.57 -14.11 -13.11
N MET A 100 -9.16 -13.61 -11.94
CA MET A 100 -9.69 -14.05 -10.65
C MET A 100 -11.15 -13.63 -10.48
N LEU A 101 -11.49 -12.37 -10.77
CA LEU A 101 -12.86 -11.85 -10.67
C LEU A 101 -13.81 -12.61 -11.60
N ALA A 102 -13.42 -12.79 -12.87
CA ALA A 102 -14.18 -13.58 -13.84
C ALA A 102 -14.43 -15.01 -13.34
N ARG A 103 -13.42 -15.65 -12.72
CA ARG A 103 -13.54 -17.01 -12.18
C ARG A 103 -14.50 -17.11 -10.99
N ILE A 104 -14.55 -16.09 -10.12
CA ILE A 104 -15.38 -16.11 -8.91
C ILE A 104 -16.74 -15.44 -9.09
N LYS A 105 -17.04 -14.90 -10.27
CA LYS A 105 -18.30 -14.22 -10.59
C LYS A 105 -19.50 -15.07 -10.15
N SER A 106 -20.39 -14.51 -9.34
CA SER A 106 -21.55 -15.19 -8.75
C SER A 106 -21.27 -16.38 -7.82
N HIS A 107 -20.02 -16.55 -7.37
CA HIS A 107 -19.62 -17.57 -6.40
C HIS A 107 -19.24 -16.96 -5.03
N ILE A 108 -19.55 -15.68 -4.79
CA ILE A 108 -19.22 -15.00 -3.55
C ILE A 108 -20.31 -15.25 -2.49
N VAL A 109 -19.93 -15.92 -1.41
CA VAL A 109 -20.84 -16.19 -0.28
C VAL A 109 -20.51 -15.29 0.91
N HIS A 110 -21.43 -14.39 1.25
CA HIS A 110 -21.34 -13.61 2.48
C HIS A 110 -21.88 -14.40 3.67
N LYS A 111 -21.02 -14.65 4.67
CA LYS A 111 -21.41 -15.34 5.91
C LYS A 111 -21.16 -14.45 7.14
N PRO A 112 -22.22 -13.93 7.79
CA PRO A 112 -22.05 -13.23 9.05
C PRO A 112 -21.63 -14.23 10.15
N LEU A 113 -20.59 -13.89 10.90
CA LEU A 113 -20.08 -14.71 12.01
C LEU A 113 -20.37 -14.02 13.35
N THR A 114 -20.70 -14.80 14.37
CA THR A 114 -20.91 -14.32 15.76
C THR A 114 -19.61 -14.14 16.53
N GLN A 115 -18.51 -14.69 16.01
CA GLN A 115 -17.17 -14.64 16.58
C GLN A 115 -16.15 -14.44 15.45
N ILE A 116 -14.96 -13.93 15.80
CA ILE A 116 -13.88 -13.70 14.84
C ILE A 116 -13.47 -15.05 14.20
N SER A 117 -13.31 -15.04 12.87
CA SER A 117 -12.81 -16.21 12.15
C SER A 117 -11.34 -16.47 12.51
N PRO A 118 -10.91 -17.73 12.74
CA PRO A 118 -9.50 -18.06 12.85
C PRO A 118 -8.65 -17.57 11.67
N LEU A 119 -9.23 -17.51 10.46
CA LEU A 119 -8.56 -16.97 9.27
C LEU A 119 -8.36 -15.45 9.32
N ALA A 120 -9.14 -14.73 10.14
CA ALA A 120 -9.00 -13.30 10.32
C ALA A 120 -7.97 -12.93 11.39
N VAL A 121 -7.57 -13.87 12.26
CA VAL A 121 -6.63 -13.60 13.38
C VAL A 121 -5.34 -12.94 12.92
N PRO A 122 -4.63 -13.39 11.85
CA PRO A 122 -3.41 -12.74 11.42
C PRO A 122 -3.61 -11.26 11.07
N ILE A 123 -4.69 -10.96 10.34
CA ILE A 123 -5.02 -9.58 9.94
C ILE A 123 -5.40 -8.75 11.16
N MET A 124 -6.17 -9.31 12.10
CA MET A 124 -6.57 -8.61 13.33
C MET A 124 -5.38 -8.25 14.21
N LEU A 125 -4.32 -9.06 14.22
CA LEU A 125 -3.07 -8.77 14.95
C LEU A 125 -2.20 -7.73 14.26
N ASP A 126 -2.38 -7.49 12.97
CA ASP A 126 -1.70 -6.41 12.24
C ASP A 126 -2.36 -5.05 12.49
N ILE A 127 -3.66 -5.03 12.81
CA ILE A 127 -4.38 -3.81 13.20
C ILE A 127 -3.86 -3.37 14.58
N GLY A 128 -3.02 -2.32 14.59
CA GLY A 128 -2.42 -1.76 15.81
C GLY A 128 -0.92 -2.02 15.96
N LYS A 129 -0.26 -2.67 14.98
CA LYS A 129 1.20 -2.67 14.91
C LYS A 129 1.70 -1.30 14.47
N GLU A 130 2.06 -0.46 15.43
CA GLU A 130 2.85 0.74 15.16
C GLU A 130 4.32 0.34 15.00
N PRO A 131 4.98 0.65 13.86
CA PRO A 131 6.42 0.40 13.73
C PRO A 131 7.18 1.33 14.69
N ILE A 132 7.77 0.74 15.73
CA ILE A 132 8.63 1.45 16.67
C ILE A 132 10.05 1.52 16.06
N PHE A 133 10.48 2.71 15.65
CA PHE A 133 11.79 2.94 15.04
C PHE A 133 12.82 3.42 16.07
N GLY A 134 14.06 2.92 15.98
CA GLY A 134 15.21 3.44 16.72
C GLY A 134 15.18 3.15 18.23
N GLU A 135 15.56 4.14 19.04
CA GLU A 135 15.69 4.05 20.51
C GLU A 135 14.44 3.52 21.22
N ALA A 136 13.24 3.79 20.69
CA ALA A 136 11.99 3.33 21.28
C ALA A 136 11.84 1.80 21.22
N ARG A 137 12.50 1.11 20.27
CA ARG A 137 12.51 -0.36 20.21
C ARG A 137 13.43 -0.97 21.27
N GLU A 138 14.55 -0.31 21.55
CA GLU A 138 15.51 -0.75 22.57
C GLU A 138 14.97 -0.49 23.98
N SER A 139 14.31 0.66 24.19
CA SER A 139 13.57 0.96 25.43
C SER A 139 12.46 -0.05 25.68
N ALA A 140 11.61 -0.33 24.68
CA ALA A 140 10.53 -1.30 24.84
C ALA A 140 11.03 -2.73 25.11
N MET A 141 12.19 -3.11 24.57
CA MET A 141 12.83 -4.40 24.88
C MET A 141 13.40 -4.43 26.30
N ALA A 142 13.99 -3.33 26.77
CA ALA A 142 14.47 -3.20 28.14
C ALA A 142 13.32 -3.27 29.15
N ASP A 143 12.22 -2.56 28.90
CA ASP A 143 11.03 -2.57 29.77
C ASP A 143 10.40 -3.97 29.85
N ALA A 144 10.31 -4.68 28.72
CA ALA A 144 9.81 -6.05 28.69
C ALA A 144 10.76 -7.04 29.39
N ALA A 145 12.07 -6.82 29.32
CA ALA A 145 13.06 -7.66 30.01
C ALA A 145 12.97 -7.46 31.53
N ASP A 146 12.79 -6.22 32.00
CA ASP A 146 12.62 -5.91 33.42
C ASP A 146 11.30 -6.47 33.99
N GLU A 147 10.23 -6.49 33.20
CA GLU A 147 8.96 -7.10 33.58
C GLU A 147 9.09 -8.62 33.77
N LEU A 148 9.73 -9.30 32.80
CA LEU A 148 10.00 -10.74 32.89
C LEU A 148 10.96 -11.09 34.04
N LEU A 149 11.93 -10.22 34.34
CA LEU A 149 12.80 -10.38 35.50
C LEU A 149 11.99 -10.31 36.80
N ARG A 150 11.10 -9.32 36.95
CA ARG A 150 10.23 -9.19 38.13
C ARG A 150 9.30 -10.39 38.31
N GLU A 151 8.73 -10.88 37.22
CA GLU A 151 7.86 -12.06 37.24
C GLU A 151 8.62 -13.35 37.59
N ALA A 152 9.86 -13.51 37.09
CA ALA A 152 10.70 -14.68 37.34
C ALA A 152 11.37 -14.69 38.73
N ILE A 153 11.65 -13.51 39.29
CA ILE A 153 12.25 -13.37 40.62
C ILE A 153 11.17 -13.43 41.73
N GLY A 154 9.89 -13.29 41.36
CA GLY A 154 8.76 -13.55 42.25
C GLY A 154 8.67 -12.55 43.38
N GLU A 155 8.48 -11.26 43.07
CA GLU A 155 8.11 -10.26 44.06
C GLU A 155 6.60 -9.93 43.96
N LEU A 156 5.88 -10.14 45.07
CA LEU A 156 4.51 -9.68 45.32
C LEU A 156 4.45 -8.15 45.43
#